data_AF-A0A0B1TH41-F1
#
_entry.id   AF-A0A0B1TH41-F1
#
_cell.length_a   1.000
_cell.length_b   1.000
_cell.length_c   1.000
_cell.angle_alpha   90.00
_cell.angle_beta   90.00
_cell.angle_gamma   90.00
#
_symmetry.space_group_name_H-M   'P 1'
#
loop_
_entity.id
_entity.type
_entity.pdbx_description
1 polymer ?
#
loop_
_entity_poly.entity_id
_entity_poly.type
_entity_poly.pdbx_seq_one_letter_code
_entity_poly.pdbx_strand_id
1 'polypeptide(L)'
;MCIECETNTAQRTVVVFDLLYNTEHVLRFVQRLLFCFAKTESNPLLIGYGGKAFTFERYLRHSEHPYEIWREARNYFLSHATDRREQHYGPLGAFEHLVKNDIFSDVPRHKRTLIFITSGKNLEESKEKEYIDKVSEFLWKPI
;
A
#
# COMPACT_ATOMS: atom_id res chain seq x y z
N MET A 1 -13.08 -3.33 -8.69
CA MET A 1 -13.40 -3.72 -7.31
C MET A 1 -14.13 -2.53 -6.69
N CYS A 2 -15.47 -2.53 -6.64
CA CYS A 2 -16.23 -1.59 -5.80
C CYS A 2 -16.48 -2.35 -4.50
N ILE A 3 -15.84 -1.95 -3.40
CA ILE A 3 -16.02 -2.67 -2.12
C ILE A 3 -17.25 -2.13 -1.37
N GLU A 4 -17.65 -0.87 -1.56
CA GLU A 4 -19.02 -0.36 -1.38
C GLU A 4 -19.14 0.89 -2.26
N CYS A 5 -20.26 1.02 -2.99
CA CYS A 5 -20.57 2.22 -3.75
C CYS A 5 -21.46 3.18 -2.91
N GLU A 6 -21.26 3.22 -1.58
CA GLU A 6 -22.03 4.10 -0.68
C GLU A 6 -21.57 5.55 -0.84
N THR A 7 -22.55 6.42 -1.10
CA THR A 7 -22.37 7.82 -1.52
C THR A 7 -21.88 8.79 -0.46
N ASN A 8 -21.57 8.34 0.77
CA ASN A 8 -21.39 9.28 1.89
C ASN A 8 -20.11 9.18 2.74
N THR A 9 -19.21 8.22 2.50
CA THR A 9 -17.88 8.24 3.14
C THR A 9 -16.87 7.44 2.32
N ALA A 10 -15.76 8.07 1.93
CA ALA A 10 -14.73 7.43 1.14
C ALA A 10 -14.05 6.29 1.92
N GLN A 11 -14.15 5.05 1.41
CA GLN A 11 -13.34 3.93 1.89
C GLN A 11 -11.85 4.28 1.78
N ARG A 12 -11.08 4.00 2.84
CA ARG A 12 -9.62 4.17 2.81
C ARG A 12 -8.97 2.84 2.46
N THR A 13 -8.43 2.81 1.25
CA THR A 13 -7.60 1.70 0.79
C THR A 13 -6.14 2.05 0.99
N VAL A 14 -5.35 1.11 1.48
CA VAL A 14 -3.89 1.19 1.46
C VAL A 14 -3.35 -0.03 0.72
N VAL A 15 -2.45 0.21 -0.24
CA VAL A 15 -1.79 -0.84 -1.02
C VAL A 15 -0.33 -0.87 -0.60
N VAL A 16 0.08 -1.96 0.02
CA VAL A 16 1.46 -2.22 0.46
C VAL A 16 2.09 -3.24 -0.47
N PHE A 17 3.26 -2.97 -1.02
CA PHE A 17 3.86 -3.84 -2.02
C PHE A 17 5.39 -3.99 -1.95
N ASP A 18 5.84 -5.21 -2.25
CA ASP A 18 7.23 -5.65 -2.26
C ASP A 18 7.99 -5.15 -3.49
N LEU A 19 9.15 -4.52 -3.26
CA LEU A 19 10.05 -4.03 -4.31
C LEU A 19 11.39 -4.78 -4.33
N LEU A 20 11.61 -5.78 -3.46
CA LEU A 20 12.86 -6.57 -3.42
C LEU A 20 12.99 -7.50 -4.62
N TYR A 21 11.89 -8.13 -5.02
CA TYR A 21 11.87 -9.11 -6.10
C TYR A 21 10.84 -8.76 -7.15
N ASN A 22 11.22 -8.95 -8.42
CA ASN A 22 10.32 -8.73 -9.56
C ASN A 22 9.60 -7.37 -9.53
N THR A 23 10.32 -6.31 -9.13
CA THR A 23 9.82 -4.95 -8.93
C THR A 23 8.95 -4.47 -10.10
N GLU A 24 9.38 -4.70 -11.34
CA GLU A 24 8.63 -4.33 -12.55
C GLU A 24 7.27 -5.04 -12.64
N HIS A 25 7.18 -6.32 -12.29
CA HIS A 25 5.90 -7.05 -12.31
C HIS A 25 4.96 -6.56 -11.21
N VAL A 26 5.48 -6.32 -10.01
CA VAL A 26 4.71 -5.76 -8.90
C VAL A 26 4.16 -4.39 -9.28
N LEU A 27 5.01 -3.50 -9.81
CA LEU A 27 4.59 -2.17 -10.23
C LEU A 27 3.55 -2.22 -11.37
N ARG A 28 3.68 -3.13 -12.34
CA ARG A 28 2.63 -3.32 -13.37
C ARG A 28 1.31 -3.82 -12.77
N PHE A 29 1.36 -4.68 -11.76
CA PHE A 29 0.15 -5.13 -11.07
C PHE A 29 -0.51 -3.98 -10.31
N VAL A 30 0.28 -3.21 -9.55
CA VAL A 30 -0.17 -2.01 -8.84
C VAL A 30 -0.77 -1.00 -9.83
N GLN A 31 -0.16 -0.77 -10.99
CA GLN A 31 -0.72 0.08 -12.05
C GLN A 31 -2.14 -0.35 -12.45
N ARG A 32 -2.34 -1.64 -12.72
CA ARG A 32 -3.65 -2.18 -13.12
C ARG A 32 -4.67 -2.02 -12.00
N LEU A 33 -4.25 -2.25 -10.75
CA LEU A 33 -5.08 -2.04 -9.57
C LEU A 33 -5.49 -0.57 -9.41
N LEU A 34 -4.56 0.36 -9.61
CA LEU A 34 -4.82 1.80 -9.56
C LEU A 34 -5.80 2.26 -10.63
N PHE A 35 -5.70 1.74 -11.86
CA PHE A 35 -6.70 2.01 -12.89
C PHE A 35 -8.07 1.43 -12.56
N CYS A 36 -8.16 0.38 -11.75
CA CYS A 36 -9.43 -0.07 -11.21
C CYS A 36 -10.01 0.93 -10.19
N PHE A 37 -9.15 1.52 -9.34
CA PHE A 37 -9.54 2.55 -8.38
C PHE A 37 -9.88 3.89 -9.02
N ALA A 38 -9.25 4.26 -10.14
CA ALA A 38 -9.57 5.49 -10.87
C ALA A 38 -11.02 5.55 -11.38
N LYS A 39 -11.70 4.39 -11.44
CA LYS A 39 -13.13 4.28 -11.78
C LYS A 39 -14.06 4.41 -10.56
N THR A 40 -13.50 4.61 -9.37
CA THR A 40 -14.23 4.72 -8.11
C THR A 40 -13.86 6.02 -7.40
N GLU A 41 -14.56 6.32 -6.31
CA GLU A 41 -14.21 7.44 -5.43
C GLU A 41 -13.04 7.14 -4.49
N SER A 42 -12.49 5.91 -4.52
CA SER A 42 -11.42 5.52 -3.61
C SER A 42 -10.07 6.02 -4.11
N ASN A 43 -9.32 6.64 -3.19
CA ASN A 43 -7.93 7.02 -3.40
C ASN A 43 -7.03 6.11 -2.57
N PRO A 44 -6.45 5.06 -3.17
CA PRO A 44 -5.55 4.20 -2.43
C PRO A 44 -4.27 4.95 -2.06
N LEU A 45 -3.83 4.82 -0.81
CA LEU A 45 -2.48 5.18 -0.39
C LEU A 45 -1.52 4.08 -0.83
N LEU A 46 -0.37 4.46 -1.40
CA LEU A 46 0.63 3.50 -1.89
C LEU A 46 1.83 3.48 -0.95
N ILE A 47 2.24 2.28 -0.53
CA ILE A 47 3.41 2.06 0.31
C ILE A 47 4.28 0.98 -0.31
N GLY A 48 5.52 1.36 -0.66
CA GLY A 48 6.53 0.43 -1.13
C GLY A 48 7.44 -0.02 0.01
N TYR A 49 7.89 -1.27 -0.02
CA TYR A 49 8.93 -1.77 0.86
C TYR A 49 9.98 -2.59 0.12
N GLY A 50 11.19 -2.66 0.67
CA GLY A 50 12.30 -3.42 0.12
C GLY A 50 13.68 -2.88 0.53
N GLY A 51 13.70 -1.61 0.89
CA GLY A 51 14.48 -1.10 2.01
C GLY A 51 13.51 -0.58 3.08
N LYS A 52 13.87 0.45 3.85
CA LYS A 52 12.92 1.13 4.74
C LYS A 52 11.64 1.50 3.97
N ALA A 53 10.47 1.21 4.56
CA ALA A 53 9.17 1.48 3.97
C ALA A 53 8.95 2.98 3.69
N PHE A 54 8.21 3.27 2.63
CA PHE A 54 8.00 4.64 2.16
C PHE A 54 6.64 4.79 1.50
N THR A 55 5.98 5.90 1.84
CA THR A 55 4.67 6.28 1.30
C THR A 55 4.84 7.12 0.04
N PHE A 56 3.96 6.93 -0.94
CA PHE A 56 3.73 7.90 -2.00
C PHE A 56 2.42 8.64 -1.71
N GLU A 57 2.55 9.91 -1.33
CA GLU A 57 1.46 10.72 -0.77
C GLU A 57 0.68 11.54 -1.81
N ARG A 58 0.93 11.33 -3.10
CA ARG A 58 0.14 11.97 -4.16
C ARG A 58 -1.09 11.14 -4.50
N TYR A 59 -2.25 11.77 -4.40
CA TYR A 59 -3.55 11.17 -4.73
C TYR A 59 -3.75 11.06 -6.24
N LEU A 60 -4.40 9.98 -6.67
CA LEU A 60 -4.79 9.79 -8.07
C LEU A 60 -6.09 10.52 -8.43
N ARG A 61 -7.07 10.66 -7.52
CA ARG A 61 -8.21 11.58 -7.74
C ARG A 61 -7.67 12.99 -7.91
N HIS A 62 -8.39 13.76 -8.73
CA HIS A 62 -8.18 15.19 -8.96
C HIS A 62 -7.03 15.53 -9.92
N SER A 63 -6.39 14.53 -10.54
CA SER A 63 -5.49 14.77 -11.64
C SER A 63 -6.21 14.63 -12.98
N GLU A 64 -6.08 15.65 -13.82
CA GLU A 64 -6.49 15.59 -15.23
C GLU A 64 -5.69 14.52 -16.00
N HIS A 65 -4.57 14.04 -15.43
CA HIS A 65 -3.60 13.16 -16.06
C HIS A 65 -3.18 12.00 -15.13
N PRO A 66 -4.08 11.04 -14.83
CA PRO A 66 -3.79 9.91 -13.92
C PRO A 66 -2.59 9.05 -14.38
N TYR A 67 -2.35 9.01 -15.69
CA TYR A 67 -1.16 8.34 -16.26
C TYR A 67 0.15 9.03 -15.87
N GLU A 68 0.17 10.36 -15.73
CA GLU A 68 1.36 11.10 -15.34
C GLU A 68 1.68 10.91 -13.86
N ILE A 69 0.67 10.94 -13.00
CA ILE A 69 0.84 10.60 -11.58
C ILE A 69 1.34 9.17 -11.43
N TRP A 70 0.79 8.22 -12.19
CA TRP A 70 1.32 6.86 -12.19
C TRP A 70 2.79 6.82 -12.64
N ARG A 71 3.15 7.54 -13.71
CA ARG A 71 4.54 7.60 -14.18
C ARG A 71 5.47 8.16 -13.10
N GLU A 72 5.06 9.21 -12.40
CA GLU A 72 5.78 9.77 -11.25
C GLU A 72 5.91 8.74 -10.12
N ALA A 73 4.81 8.10 -9.72
CA ALA A 73 4.79 7.08 -8.69
C ALA A 73 5.75 5.95 -9.03
N ARG A 74 5.68 5.43 -10.26
CA ARG A 74 6.57 4.38 -10.77
C ARG A 74 8.03 4.80 -10.67
N ASN A 75 8.37 6.00 -11.14
CA ASN A 75 9.74 6.51 -11.09
C ASN A 75 10.23 6.67 -9.65
N TYR A 76 9.37 7.17 -8.77
CA TYR A 76 9.63 7.28 -7.33
C TYR A 76 9.90 5.90 -6.71
N PHE A 77 9.06 4.90 -6.95
CA PHE A 77 9.28 3.56 -6.42
C PHE A 77 10.53 2.89 -6.97
N LEU A 78 10.84 3.09 -8.26
CA LEU A 78 12.04 2.54 -8.87
C LEU A 78 13.32 3.16 -8.29
N SER A 79 13.37 4.48 -8.09
CA SER A 79 14.56 5.14 -7.52
C SER A 79 14.83 4.68 -6.09
N HIS A 80 13.77 4.45 -5.32
CA HIS A 80 13.89 3.99 -3.93
C HIS A 80 14.19 2.50 -3.81
N ALA A 81 13.80 1.69 -4.80
CA ALA A 81 14.14 0.27 -4.86
C ALA A 81 15.61 0.03 -5.22
N THR A 82 16.22 0.90 -6.04
CA THR A 82 17.63 0.77 -6.44
C THR A 82 18.62 1.16 -5.34
N ASP A 83 18.32 2.18 -4.54
CA ASP A 83 19.25 2.73 -3.54
C ASP A 83 19.43 1.86 -2.29
N ARG A 84 18.62 0.81 -2.09
CA ARG A 84 18.49 0.15 -0.77
C ARG A 84 18.56 -1.37 -0.75
N ARG A 85 19.09 -1.99 -1.81
CA ARG A 85 19.24 -3.46 -1.88
C ARG A 85 20.08 -4.04 -0.73
N GLU A 86 20.91 -3.25 -0.05
CA GLU A 86 21.75 -3.74 1.05
C GLU A 86 21.03 -3.79 2.41
N GLN A 87 19.88 -3.13 2.57
CA GLN A 87 19.09 -3.16 3.82
C GLN A 87 17.78 -3.90 3.58
N HIS A 88 17.80 -5.23 3.71
CA HIS A 88 16.61 -6.05 3.53
C HIS A 88 15.59 -5.80 4.64
N TYR A 89 14.72 -4.82 4.41
CA TYR A 89 13.58 -4.56 5.27
C TYR A 89 12.40 -5.40 4.78
N GLY A 90 12.02 -6.36 5.62
CA GLY A 90 10.85 -7.19 5.38
C GLY A 90 9.52 -6.45 5.56
N PRO A 91 8.41 -7.16 5.37
CA PRO A 91 7.04 -6.63 5.54
C PRO A 91 6.79 -5.90 6.86
N LEU A 92 7.48 -6.31 7.94
CA LEU A 92 7.36 -5.70 9.25
C LEU A 92 7.59 -4.19 9.23
N GLY A 93 8.62 -3.72 8.52
CA GLY A 93 8.91 -2.29 8.44
C GLY A 93 7.79 -1.50 7.75
N ALA A 94 7.06 -2.12 6.83
CA ALA A 94 5.89 -1.51 6.18
C ALA A 94 4.71 -1.41 7.13
N PHE A 95 4.47 -2.45 7.95
CA PHE A 95 3.40 -2.43 8.94
C PHE A 95 3.69 -1.49 10.11
N GLU A 96 4.91 -1.45 10.61
CA GLU A 96 5.34 -0.45 11.60
C GLU A 96 5.15 0.97 11.08
N HIS A 97 5.44 1.18 9.78
CA HIS A 97 5.19 2.46 9.13
C HIS A 97 3.69 2.80 9.07
N LEU A 98 2.80 1.84 8.80
CA LEU A 98 1.35 2.06 8.87
C LEU A 98 0.88 2.49 10.27
N VAL A 99 1.32 1.75 11.29
CA VAL A 99 0.92 1.98 12.68
C VAL A 99 1.47 3.31 13.18
N LYS A 100 2.74 3.60 12.90
CA LYS A 100 3.40 4.83 13.35
C LYS A 100 2.78 6.09 12.73
N ASN A 101 2.32 6.03 11.49
CA ASN A 101 1.69 7.16 10.81
C ASN A 101 0.16 7.19 10.99
N ASP A 102 -0.39 6.27 11.79
CA ASP A 102 -1.80 6.25 12.19
C ASP A 102 -2.78 6.38 11.00
N ILE A 103 -2.45 5.68 9.90
CA ILE A 103 -3.08 5.84 8.58
C ILE A 103 -4.61 5.60 8.57
N PHE A 104 -5.19 4.98 9.60
CA PHE A 104 -6.62 4.64 9.65
C PHE A 104 -7.40 5.27 10.83
N SER A 105 -6.81 6.16 11.63
CA SER A 105 -7.47 6.62 12.87
C SER A 105 -8.79 7.36 12.69
N ASP A 106 -8.96 8.06 11.57
CA ASP A 106 -10.15 8.84 11.22
C ASP A 106 -11.18 8.06 10.39
N VAL A 107 -10.94 6.77 10.10
CA VAL A 107 -11.80 5.96 9.21
C VAL A 107 -12.45 4.82 9.97
N PRO A 108 -13.78 4.64 9.96
CA PRO A 108 -14.45 3.51 10.62
C PRO A 108 -13.92 2.16 10.18
N ARG A 109 -13.85 1.17 11.10
CA ARG A 109 -13.28 -0.17 10.84
C ARG A 109 -13.80 -0.82 9.55
N HIS A 110 -15.11 -0.76 9.33
CA HIS A 110 -15.78 -1.37 8.16
C HIS A 110 -15.43 -0.68 6.82
N LYS A 111 -14.74 0.47 6.84
CA LYS A 111 -14.34 1.26 5.67
C LYS A 111 -12.83 1.23 5.40
N ARG A 112 -12.09 0.40 6.14
CA ARG A 112 -10.65 0.21 6.01
C ARG A 112 -10.37 -0.97 5.10
N THR A 113 -9.48 -0.81 4.12
CA THR A 113 -9.02 -1.90 3.26
C THR A 113 -7.50 -1.85 3.17
N LEU A 114 -6.85 -3.00 3.41
CA LEU A 114 -5.43 -3.17 3.19
C LEU A 114 -5.23 -4.25 2.12
N ILE A 115 -4.49 -3.89 1.06
CA ILE A 115 -4.09 -4.82 0.01
C ILE A 115 -2.59 -5.02 0.15
N PHE A 116 -2.18 -6.23 0.50
CA PHE A 116 -0.77 -6.59 0.66
C PHE A 116 -0.30 -7.44 -0.52
N ILE A 117 0.74 -6.97 -1.23
CA ILE A 117 1.29 -7.62 -2.42
C ILE A 117 2.75 -7.98 -2.14
N THR A 118 3.04 -9.27 -2.05
CA THR A 118 4.37 -9.79 -1.70
C THR A 118 4.82 -10.88 -2.67
N SER A 119 6.13 -11.04 -2.84
CA SER A 119 6.73 -12.16 -3.56
C SER A 119 6.71 -13.47 -2.76
N GLY A 120 6.42 -13.42 -1.46
CA GLY A 120 6.46 -14.55 -0.53
C GLY A 120 7.87 -15.00 -0.11
N LYS A 121 8.93 -14.43 -0.71
CA LYS A 121 10.32 -14.93 -0.54
C LYS A 121 11.06 -14.46 0.72
N ASN A 122 10.49 -13.52 1.48
CA ASN A 122 11.11 -12.93 2.68
C ASN A 122 10.28 -13.11 3.96
N LEU A 123 9.30 -14.01 3.94
CA LEU A 123 8.52 -14.33 5.13
C LEU A 123 9.19 -15.51 5.83
N GLU A 124 9.82 -15.25 6.98
CA GLU A 124 9.93 -16.32 7.99
C GLU A 124 8.48 -16.65 8.38
N GLU A 125 7.97 -17.83 8.02
CA GLU A 125 6.59 -18.27 8.28
C GLU A 125 6.18 -18.05 9.75
N SER A 126 7.14 -18.22 10.68
CA SER A 126 6.93 -18.00 12.12
C SER A 126 6.56 -16.56 12.48
N LYS A 127 6.97 -15.57 11.68
CA LYS A 127 6.65 -14.16 11.90
C LYS A 127 5.45 -13.68 11.08
N GLU A 128 5.05 -14.41 10.04
CA GLU A 128 3.89 -14.07 9.19
C GLU A 128 2.59 -13.93 10.00
N LYS A 129 2.35 -14.88 10.89
CA LYS A 129 1.18 -14.85 11.79
C LYS A 129 1.21 -13.64 12.71
N GLU A 130 2.35 -13.36 13.34
CA GLU A 130 2.53 -12.18 14.20
C GLU A 130 2.22 -10.88 13.44
N TYR A 131 2.56 -10.82 12.15
CA TYR A 131 2.29 -9.66 11.29
C TYR A 131 0.81 -9.51 10.98
N ILE A 132 0.14 -10.59 10.58
CA ILE A 132 -1.30 -10.59 10.31
C ILE A 132 -2.05 -10.19 11.57
N ASP A 133 -1.65 -10.68 12.74
CA ASP A 133 -2.27 -10.36 14.02
C ASP A 133 -2.12 -8.87 14.35
N LYS A 134 -0.90 -8.30 14.28
CA LYS A 134 -0.68 -6.85 14.53
C LYS A 134 -1.45 -5.94 13.58
N VAL A 135 -1.46 -6.28 12.29
CA VAL A 135 -2.19 -5.51 11.27
C VAL A 135 -3.69 -5.64 11.48
N SER A 136 -4.16 -6.82 11.85
CA SER A 136 -5.56 -7.03 12.19
C SER A 136 -5.94 -6.18 13.40
N GLU A 137 -5.18 -6.22 14.50
CA GLU A 137 -5.41 -5.36 15.66
C GLU A 137 -5.49 -3.87 15.27
N PHE A 138 -4.60 -3.40 14.39
CA PHE A 138 -4.62 -2.03 13.89
C PHE A 138 -5.87 -1.72 13.05
N LEU A 139 -6.23 -2.58 12.10
CA LEU A 139 -7.44 -2.44 11.28
C LEU A 139 -8.72 -2.51 12.11
N TRP A 140 -8.72 -3.30 13.18
CA TRP A 140 -9.84 -3.53 14.08
C TRP A 140 -9.77 -2.69 15.36
N LYS A 141 -8.88 -1.70 15.46
CA LYS A 141 -8.85 -0.79 16.62
C LYS A 141 -10.11 0.10 16.62
N PRO A 142 -10.79 0.30 17.77
CA PRO A 142 -11.92 1.24 17.84
C PRO A 142 -11.42 2.66 17.58
N ILE A 143 -12.29 3.49 17.00
CA ILE A 143 -12.10 4.95 16.95
C ILE A 143 -12.50 5.51 18.31
#